data_AF-A0A7X5QIV2-F1
#
_entry.id   AF-A0A7X5QIV2-F1
#
_cell.length_a   1.000
_cell.length_b   1.000
_cell.length_c   1.000
_cell.angle_alpha   90.00
_cell.angle_beta   90.00
_cell.angle_gamma   90.00
#
_symmetry.space_group_name_H-M   'P 1'
#
loop_
_entity.id
_entity.type
_entity.pdbx_description
1 polymer ?
#
loop_
_entity_poly.entity_id
_entity_poly.type
_entity_poly.pdbx_seq_one_letter_code
_entity_poly.pdbx_strand_id
1 'polypeptide(L)' 'MARVTSVTLGEHFNGFVGDMLQSGRYGNTSEVIRDALRLMEVREQRIQNVREMVVAGLNSPVSKNSMDDIFARAATVSNV' A
#
# COMPACT_ATOMS: atom_id res chain seq x y z
N MET A 1 -2.88 -19.01 14.04
CA MET A 1 -2.92 -18.69 15.48
C MET A 1 -2.39 -17.29 15.70
N ALA A 2 -3.04 -16.47 16.52
CA ALA A 2 -2.49 -15.17 16.88
C ALA A 2 -1.26 -15.38 17.80
N ARG A 3 -0.13 -14.74 17.48
CA ARG A 3 1.08 -14.78 18.30
C ARG A 3 1.23 -13.42 18.98
N VAL A 4 1.35 -13.42 20.30
CA VAL A 4 1.68 -12.21 21.07
C VAL A 4 3.19 -12.00 21.00
N THR A 5 3.61 -10.79 20.65
CA THR A 5 5.01 -10.42 20.52
C THR A 5 5.28 -9.22 21.41
N SER A 6 6.29 -9.33 22.28
CA SER A 6 6.79 -8.18 23.04
C SER A 6 7.81 -7.42 22.20
N VAL A 7 7.68 -6.10 22.14
CA VAL A 7 8.54 -5.23 21.32
C VAL A 7 8.91 -4.01 22.15
N THR A 8 10.19 -3.64 22.15
CA THR A 8 10.66 -2.42 22.79
C THR A 8 10.57 -1.26 21.79
N LEU A 9 9.81 -0.22 22.15
CA LEU A 9 9.71 1.01 21.37
C LEU A 9 10.75 2.03 21.84
N GLY A 10 11.33 2.76 20.89
CA GLY A 10 12.16 3.92 21.20
C GLY A 10 11.35 5.07 21.78
N GLU A 11 12.03 6.02 22.44
CA GLU A 11 11.40 7.14 23.16
C GLU A 11 10.43 7.95 22.30
N HIS A 12 10.79 8.25 21.05
CA HIS A 12 9.93 8.95 20.09
C HIS A 12 8.57 8.26 19.88
N PHE A 13 8.59 6.93 19.68
CA PHE A 13 7.36 6.17 19.46
C PHE A 13 6.56 5.97 20.74
N ASN A 14 7.20 5.94 21.90
CA ASN A 14 6.49 5.94 23.18
C ASN A 14 5.68 7.24 23.37
N GLY A 15 6.27 8.40 23.07
CA GLY A 15 5.57 9.68 23.10
C GLY A 15 4.36 9.68 22.14
N PHE A 16 4.60 9.31 20.88
CA PHE A 16 3.52 9.23 19.88
C PHE A 16 2.37 8.30 20.29
N VAL A 17 2.68 7.09 20.77
CA VAL A 17 1.64 6.17 21.27
C VAL A 17 0.91 6.77 22.47
N GLY A 18 1.64 7.41 23.40
CA GLY A 18 1.07 8.11 24.54
C GLY A 18 0.04 9.16 24.12
N ASP A 19 0.38 10.02 23.16
CA ASP A 19 -0.50 11.05 22.64
C ASP A 19 -1.76 10.44 21.98
N MET A 20 -1.57 9.35 21.23
CA MET A 20 -2.67 8.63 20.58
C MET A 20 -3.64 8.01 21.59
N LEU A 21 -3.13 7.51 22.72
CA LEU A 21 -3.97 7.01 23.81
C LEU A 21 -4.65 8.14 24.58
N GLN A 22 -3.92 9.21 24.91
CA GLN A 22 -4.48 10.37 25.62
C GLN A 22 -5.57 11.08 24.81
N SER A 23 -5.45 11.09 23.48
CA SER A 23 -6.49 11.62 22.60
C SER A 23 -7.80 10.81 22.61
N GLY A 24 -7.78 9.59 23.17
CA GLY A 24 -8.91 8.66 23.15
C GLY A 24 -9.13 7.95 21.81
N ARG A 25 -8.26 8.18 20.81
CA ARG A 25 -8.36 7.54 19.49
C ARG A 25 -8.15 6.02 19.54
N TYR A 26 -7.33 5.55 20.47
CA TYR A 26 -7.05 4.13 20.67
C TYR A 26 -7.13 3.78 22.16
N GLY A 27 -7.54 2.55 22.48
CA GLY A 27 -7.69 2.10 23.87
C GLY A 27 -6.43 1.45 24.46
N ASN A 28 -5.49 1.03 23.61
CA ASN A 28 -4.23 0.44 24.05
C ASN A 28 -3.13 0.53 22.99
N THR A 29 -1.88 0.39 23.42
CA THR A 29 -0.70 0.40 22.54
C THR A 29 -0.78 -0.64 21.42
N SER A 30 -1.33 -1.82 21.70
CA SER A 30 -1.43 -2.89 20.70
C SER A 30 -2.37 -2.53 19.55
N GLU A 31 -3.39 -1.71 19.77
CA GLU A 31 -4.26 -1.20 18.70
C GLU A 31 -3.52 -0.23 17.79
N VAL A 32 -2.76 0.70 18.37
CA VAL A 32 -1.94 1.65 17.61
C VAL A 32 -0.95 0.89 16.72
N ILE A 33 -0.25 -0.10 17.29
CA ILE A 33 0.73 -0.90 16.55
C ILE A 33 0.06 -1.70 15.43
N ARG A 34 -1.09 -2.34 15.71
CA ARG A 34 -1.82 -3.08 14.66
C ARG A 34 -2.25 -2.17 13.52
N ASP A 35 -2.70 -0.96 13.83
CA ASP A 35 -3.12 0.00 12.81
C ASP A 35 -1.95 0.48 11.96
N ALA A 36 -0.82 0.77 12.60
CA ALA A 36 0.42 1.10 11.90
C ALA A 36 0.91 -0.04 10.98
N LEU A 37 0.82 -1.29 11.44
CA LEU A 37 1.18 -2.47 10.64
C LEU A 37 0.24 -2.66 9.44
N ARG A 38 -1.07 -2.44 9.58
CA ARG A 38 -2.00 -2.46 8.43
C ARG A 38 -1.64 -1.42 7.38
N LEU A 39 -1.32 -0.20 7.82
CA LEU A 39 -0.90 0.86 6.90
C LEU A 39 0.40 0.48 6.16
N MET A 40 1.35 -0.13 6.87
CA MET A 40 2.59 -0.63 6.28
C MET A 40 2.33 -1.75 5.26
N GLU A 41 1.45 -2.70 5.60
CA GLU A 41 1.07 -3.80 4.69
C GLU A 41 0.46 -3.28 3.38
N VAL A 42 -0.47 -2.32 3.46
CA VAL A 42 -1.08 -1.69 2.28
C VAL A 42 -0.02 -1.00 1.40
N ARG A 43 0.95 -0.32 2.04
CA ARG A 43 2.04 0.34 1.31
C ARG A 43 2.93 -0.68 0.59
N GLU A 44 3.32 -1.75 1.27
CA GLU A 44 4.16 -2.81 0.68
C GLU A 44 3.42 -3.51 -0.47
N GLN A 45 2.13 -3.81 -0.30
CA GLN A 45 1.32 -4.40 -1.35
C GLN A 45 1.23 -3.51 -2.59
N ARG A 46 1.07 -2.18 -2.40
CA ARG A 46 1.07 -1.22 -3.50
C ARG A 46 2.40 -1.20 -4.25
N ILE A 47 3.53 -1.20 -3.52
CA ILE A 47 4.86 -1.22 -4.11
C ILE A 47 5.07 -2.50 -4.92
N GLN A 48 4.67 -3.64 -4.35
CA GLN A 48 4.80 -4.93 -5.00
C GLN A 48 3.98 -5.01 -6.29
N ASN A 49 2.73 -4.54 -6.26
CA ASN A 49 1.87 -4.48 -7.45
C ASN A 49 2.50 -3.62 -8.56
N VAL A 50 3.02 -2.43 -8.22
CA VAL A 50 3.71 -1.57 -9.19
C VAL A 50 4.92 -2.28 -9.80
N ARG A 51 5.73 -2.97 -8.98
CA ARG A 51 6.87 -3.75 -9.49
C ARG A 51 6.43 -4.84 -10.45
N GLU A 52 5.38 -5.57 -10.13
CA GLU A 52 4.83 -6.63 -10.99
C GLU A 52 4.33 -6.06 -12.32
N MET A 53 3.63 -4.92 -12.31
CA MET A 53 3.19 -4.25 -13.54
C MET A 53 4.38 -3.79 -14.40
N VAL A 54 5.43 -3.26 -13.79
CA VAL A 54 6.65 -2.86 -14.52
C VAL A 54 7.33 -4.07 -15.14
N VAL A 55 7.48 -5.17 -14.41
CA VAL A 55 8.07 -6.41 -14.93
C VAL A 55 7.22 -6.99 -16.06
N ALA A 56 5.88 -6.98 -15.92
CA ALA A 56 4.97 -7.41 -16.98
C ALA A 56 5.12 -6.56 -18.24
N GLY A 57 5.25 -5.24 -18.10
CA GLY A 57 5.50 -4.32 -19.21
C GLY A 57 6.86 -4.56 -19.88
N LEU A 58 7.93 -4.77 -19.10
CA LEU A 58 9.27 -5.04 -19.63
C LEU A 58 9.35 -6.37 -20.38
N ASN A 59 8.62 -7.38 -19.91
CA ASN A 59 8.52 -8.68 -20.57
C ASN A 59 7.53 -8.69 -21.74
N SER A 60 6.78 -7.60 -21.94
CA SER A 60 5.85 -7.49 -23.06
C SER A 60 6.59 -7.14 -24.36
N PRO A 61 6.14 -7.66 -25.51
CA PRO A 61 6.69 -7.26 -26.80
C PRO A 61 6.51 -5.76 -27.04
N VAL A 62 7.45 -5.15 -27.78
CA VAL A 62 7.33 -3.75 -28.20
C VAL A 62 6.07 -3.56 -29.03
N SER A 63 5.20 -2.64 -28.58
CA SER A 63 3.98 -2.28 -29.31
C SER A 63 4.34 -1.66 -30.66
N LYS A 64 3.66 -2.11 -31.72
CA LYS A 64 3.74 -1.50 -33.06
C LYS A 64 2.68 -0.41 -33.28
N ASN A 65 1.77 -0.24 -32.33
CA ASN A 65 0.69 0.74 -32.44
C ASN A 65 1.24 2.15 -32.25
N SER A 66 0.81 3.08 -33.11
CA SER A 66 1.04 4.50 -32.87
C SER A 66 0.16 5.01 -31.74
N MET A 67 0.46 6.20 -31.24
CA MET A 67 -0.36 6.85 -30.22
C MET A 67 -1.82 7.04 -30.70
N ASP A 68 -2.00 7.44 -31.95
CA ASP A 68 -3.32 7.66 -32.56
C ASP A 68 -4.12 6.36 -32.66
N ASP A 69 -3.48 5.25 -33.00
CA ASP A 69 -4.12 3.92 -33.07
C ASP A 69 -4.61 3.46 -31.68
N ILE A 70 -3.85 3.77 -30.63
CA ILE A 70 -4.22 3.42 -29.24
C ILE A 70 -5.45 4.22 -28.81
N PHE A 71 -5.48 5.53 -29.09
CA PHE A 71 -6.62 6.39 -28.75
C PHE A 71 -7.86 6.01 -29.55
N ALA A 72 -7.72 5.74 -30.86
CA ALA A 72 -8.83 5.32 -31.70
C ALA A 72 -9.48 4.02 -31.19
N ARG A 73 -8.67 3.02 -30.78
CA ARG A 73 -9.16 1.77 -30.17
C ARG A 73 -9.83 1.99 -28.81
N ALA A 74 -9.24 2.82 -27.95
CA ALA A 74 -9.82 3.08 -26.62
C ALA A 74 -11.21 3.76 -26.71
N ALA A 75 -11.39 4.67 -27.67
CA ALA A 75 -12.65 5.34 -27.94
C ALA A 75 -13.73 4.38 -28.49
N THR A 76 -13.34 3.38 -29.29
CA THR A 76 -14.29 2.37 -29.80
C THR A 76 -14.75 1.41 -28.71
N VAL A 77 -13.87 1.06 -27.76
CA VAL A 77 -14.17 0.12 -26.68
C VAL A 77 -15.04 0.75 -25.58
N SER A 78 -15.00 2.07 -25.38
CA SER A 78 -15.85 2.75 -24.38
C SER A 78 -17.31 2.96 -24.83
N ASN A 79 -17.66 2.60 -26.07
CA ASN A 79 -18.99 2.83 -26.65
C ASN A 79 -19.83 1.54 -26.78
N VAL A 80 -19.48 0.51 -25.99
CA VAL A 80 -20.21 -0.76 -25.80
C VAL A 80 -20.37 -0.98 -24.30
#